data_AF-A0A1Y1VD80-F1
#
_entry.id   AF-A0A1Y1VD80-F1
#
_cell.length_a   1.000
_cell.length_b   1.000
_cell.length_c   1.000
_cell.angle_alpha   90.00
_cell.angle_beta   90.00
_cell.angle_gamma   90.00
#
_symmetry.space_group_name_H-M   'P 1'
#
loop_
_entity.id
_entity.type
_entity.pdbx_description
1 polymer ?
#
loop_
_entity_poly.entity_id
_entity_poly.type
_entity_poly.pdbx_seq_one_letter_code
_entity_poly.pdbx_strand_id
1 'polypeptide(L)'
;MCLITCYSEQEEEIRKSLNSLTLTSFKDNNKLLFIVVDGVITGSGNSQTTSDIILNMLDVERWSSRPMSYCYESVGDIDKQTNMACVYAGHYQYSYRRVPVILVVKCGKESERNDEKPGNRGKRDSQLILMKFLSAVVLNNKMTALEYDLFKKIYQLTHIYPDQYNYVLMVDADTEVHSEALLKMVRAMNNDPKIMGLCGETTISNRFQSWVTMIQIYEYFITHHLGKAFESVFGGVTCLPGCFSMYRVRSPKYEDDKYFVPLLTSPAIINEYASNNVNSLHRKNLFLLGEDRYLTTLMLKNFPRRKTVWISDAVCKTQVPNKFHVLLSQRRRWINSTIHNLLELVMVPQLCGIFCCSMQFVILLELLSTVVLPAFFILLIYLFVAGIQTGYVYLTLSIAFIFIFFQIILIFCTSQKLSNLFWMLIYMLAYPIWNFLLPIYAFWHFDNFSWGATRKIKTSSEDFYYSKGYKKLSRDSLVKKYWYQWEYEKRYHDRGRMEHKIKKMRKKLNKRYY
;
A
#
# COMPACT_ATOMS: atom_id res chain seq x y z
N MET A 1 5.16 -12.44 -4.67
CA MET A 1 5.12 -11.26 -5.56
C MET A 1 5.44 -10.03 -4.74
N CYS A 2 6.24 -9.10 -5.27
CA CYS A 2 6.51 -7.80 -4.66
C CYS A 2 5.68 -6.75 -5.41
N LEU A 3 4.58 -6.31 -4.83
CA LEU A 3 3.72 -5.24 -5.35
C LEU A 3 4.35 -3.88 -5.06
N ILE A 4 4.67 -3.13 -6.11
CA ILE A 4 5.13 -1.75 -6.03
C ILE A 4 4.11 -0.86 -6.72
N THR A 5 3.54 0.09 -5.99
CA THR A 5 2.61 1.08 -6.55
C THR A 5 3.35 2.39 -6.79
N CYS A 6 3.37 2.85 -8.03
CA CYS A 6 4.00 4.10 -8.45
C CYS A 6 2.92 5.07 -8.92
N TYR A 7 3.16 6.36 -8.71
CA TYR A 7 2.31 7.45 -9.17
C TYR A 7 3.15 8.55 -9.83
N SER A 8 3.91 9.30 -9.03
CA SER A 8 4.64 10.49 -9.49
C SER A 8 6.02 10.63 -8.85
N GLU A 9 6.59 9.52 -8.36
CA GLU A 9 7.88 9.46 -7.71
C GLU A 9 9.01 9.79 -8.70
N GLN A 10 10.16 10.17 -8.16
CA GLN A 10 11.33 10.50 -8.99
C GLN A 10 12.03 9.24 -9.49
N GLU A 11 12.72 9.36 -10.62
CA GLU A 11 13.49 8.24 -11.20
C GLU A 11 14.45 7.62 -10.18
N GLU A 12 15.14 8.46 -9.40
CA GLU A 12 16.12 8.00 -8.41
C GLU A 12 15.47 7.20 -7.27
N GLU A 13 14.27 7.60 -6.83
CA GLU A 13 13.52 6.93 -5.77
C GLU A 13 13.06 5.54 -6.24
N ILE A 14 12.45 5.48 -7.43
CA ILE A 14 12.01 4.22 -8.04
C ILE A 14 13.21 3.29 -8.25
N ARG A 15 14.32 3.81 -8.78
CA ARG A 15 15.54 3.05 -9.02
C ARG A 15 16.13 2.49 -7.72
N LYS A 16 16.19 3.29 -6.65
CA LYS A 16 16.64 2.84 -5.32
C LYS A 16 15.78 1.68 -4.81
N SER A 17 14.46 1.80 -4.90
CA SER A 17 13.52 0.76 -4.47
C SER A 17 13.70 -0.54 -5.27
N LEU A 18 13.73 -0.46 -6.61
CA LEU A 18 13.92 -1.63 -7.48
C LEU A 18 15.29 -2.30 -7.32
N ASN A 19 16.36 -1.51 -7.17
CA ASN A 19 17.70 -2.00 -6.88
C ASN A 19 17.72 -2.79 -5.56
N SER A 20 17.15 -2.22 -4.50
CA SER A 20 17.13 -2.83 -3.17
C SER A 20 16.35 -4.15 -3.15
N LEU A 21 15.20 -4.21 -3.81
CA LEU A 21 14.40 -5.42 -3.97
C LEU A 21 15.14 -6.51 -4.76
N THR A 22 15.87 -6.10 -5.80
CA THR A 22 16.66 -7.01 -6.64
C THR A 22 17.81 -7.63 -5.85
N LEU A 23 18.49 -6.83 -5.02
CA LEU A 23 19.61 -7.26 -4.17
C LEU A 23 19.22 -8.13 -2.96
N THR A 24 17.93 -8.35 -2.71
CA THR A 24 17.49 -9.21 -1.59
C THR A 24 18.04 -10.63 -1.69
N SER A 25 18.40 -11.24 -0.56
CA SER A 25 18.99 -12.59 -0.50
C SER A 25 18.04 -13.72 -0.90
N PHE A 26 16.75 -13.41 -1.05
CA PHE A 26 15.74 -14.34 -1.55
C PHE A 26 15.97 -14.66 -3.04
N LYS A 27 15.82 -15.95 -3.41
CA LYS A 27 16.10 -16.46 -4.76
C LYS A 27 15.33 -15.71 -5.83
N ASP A 28 16.01 -15.29 -6.89
CA ASP A 28 15.43 -14.46 -7.96
C ASP A 28 14.33 -15.21 -8.72
N ASN A 29 14.46 -16.51 -8.93
CA ASN A 29 13.43 -17.35 -9.57
C ASN A 29 12.13 -17.49 -8.74
N ASN A 30 12.18 -17.17 -7.45
CA ASN A 30 11.04 -17.29 -6.54
C ASN A 30 10.38 -15.94 -6.26
N LYS A 31 10.87 -14.84 -6.85
CA LYS A 31 10.29 -13.50 -6.69
C LYS A 31 9.94 -12.89 -8.04
N LEU A 32 8.84 -12.16 -8.04
CA LEU A 32 8.32 -11.42 -9.20
C LEU A 32 8.06 -10.00 -8.73
N LEU A 33 8.63 -9.00 -9.40
CA LEU A 33 8.26 -7.60 -9.18
C LEU A 33 6.99 -7.31 -9.98
N PHE A 34 5.94 -6.90 -9.28
CA PHE A 34 4.65 -6.55 -9.84
C PHE A 34 4.46 -5.05 -9.64
N ILE A 35 4.75 -4.27 -10.67
CA ILE A 35 4.75 -2.81 -10.61
C ILE A 35 3.45 -2.30 -11.20
N VAL A 36 2.74 -1.41 -10.51
CA VAL A 36 1.51 -0.77 -10.99
C VAL A 36 1.71 0.73 -11.00
N VAL A 37 1.61 1.34 -12.19
CA VAL A 37 1.69 2.79 -12.38
C VAL A 37 0.27 3.36 -12.43
N ASP A 38 -0.06 4.22 -11.46
CA ASP A 38 -1.40 4.76 -11.23
C ASP A 38 -1.70 5.99 -12.09
N GLY A 39 -1.86 5.75 -13.39
CA GLY A 39 -2.15 6.77 -14.40
C GLY A 39 -0.93 7.17 -15.21
N VAL A 40 -1.17 7.81 -16.35
CA VAL A 40 -0.09 8.30 -17.24
C VAL A 40 0.21 9.74 -16.86
N ILE A 41 1.14 9.93 -15.93
CA ILE A 41 1.43 11.23 -15.30
C ILE A 41 2.94 11.48 -15.28
N THR A 42 3.32 12.75 -15.46
CA THR A 42 4.69 13.23 -15.30
C THR A 42 4.85 13.85 -13.92
N GLY A 43 5.71 13.25 -13.09
CA GLY A 43 6.03 13.76 -11.75
C GLY A 43 6.76 15.11 -11.78
N SER A 44 6.66 15.86 -10.69
CA SER A 44 7.36 17.15 -10.58
C SER A 44 8.88 16.95 -10.61
N GLY A 45 9.55 17.55 -11.60
CA GLY A 45 11.00 17.42 -11.79
C GLY A 45 11.40 16.29 -12.76
N ASN A 46 10.44 15.52 -13.27
CA ASN A 46 10.68 14.50 -14.29
C ASN A 46 10.42 15.08 -15.70
N SER A 47 11.20 14.62 -16.69
CA SER A 47 11.01 14.97 -18.11
C SER A 47 10.07 14.02 -18.85
N GLN A 48 9.80 12.85 -18.27
CA GLN A 48 9.02 11.76 -18.85
C GLN A 48 7.94 11.27 -17.87
N THR A 49 6.93 10.56 -18.38
CA THR A 49 5.91 9.95 -17.52
C THR A 49 6.53 8.88 -16.63
N THR A 50 5.94 8.64 -15.46
CA THR A 50 6.40 7.59 -14.52
C THR A 50 6.46 6.22 -15.21
N SER A 51 5.50 5.92 -16.10
CA SER A 51 5.50 4.70 -16.91
C SER A 51 6.69 4.61 -17.86
N ASP A 52 7.04 5.70 -18.55
CA ASP A 52 8.16 5.72 -19.49
C ASP A 52 9.50 5.59 -18.76
N ILE A 53 9.63 6.24 -17.60
CA ILE A 53 10.79 6.12 -16.73
C ILE A 53 11.03 4.65 -16.37
N ILE A 54 9.99 3.94 -15.91
CA ILE A 54 10.11 2.52 -15.55
C ILE A 54 10.38 1.66 -16.78
N LEU A 55 9.71 1.91 -17.90
CA LEU A 55 9.95 1.16 -19.16
C LEU A 55 11.41 1.29 -19.63
N ASN A 56 12.01 2.47 -19.51
CA ASN A 56 13.42 2.69 -19.85
C ASN A 56 14.40 1.96 -18.92
N MET A 57 13.97 1.58 -17.71
CA MET A 57 14.76 0.76 -16.79
C MET A 57 14.64 -0.75 -17.03
N LEU A 58 13.67 -1.20 -17.83
CA LEU A 58 13.34 -2.61 -18.00
C LEU A 58 13.86 -3.19 -19.32
N ASP A 59 14.38 -4.40 -19.26
CA ASP A 59 14.60 -5.24 -20.42
C ASP A 59 13.27 -5.91 -20.80
N VAL A 60 12.46 -5.20 -21.59
CA VAL A 60 11.12 -5.66 -22.00
C VAL A 60 11.23 -6.75 -23.06
N GLU A 61 10.53 -7.86 -22.83
CA GLU A 61 10.49 -8.97 -23.77
C GLU A 61 9.91 -8.54 -25.12
N ARG A 62 10.50 -9.00 -26.24
CA ARG A 62 10.08 -8.61 -27.59
C ARG A 62 8.61 -8.87 -27.88
N TRP A 63 8.07 -9.97 -27.34
CA TRP A 63 6.67 -10.34 -27.48
C TRP A 63 5.72 -9.49 -26.62
N SER A 64 6.26 -8.70 -25.68
CA SER A 64 5.53 -7.82 -24.77
C SER A 64 5.73 -6.32 -25.06
N SER A 65 6.53 -5.96 -26.07
CA SER A 65 6.93 -4.57 -26.32
C SER A 65 5.79 -3.63 -26.76
N ARG A 66 4.68 -4.19 -27.27
CA ARG A 66 3.49 -3.43 -27.71
C ARG A 66 2.21 -4.07 -27.17
N PRO A 67 1.92 -3.90 -25.88
CA PRO A 67 0.75 -4.52 -25.26
C PRO A 67 -0.54 -3.80 -25.67
N MET A 68 -1.62 -4.56 -25.74
CA MET A 68 -2.97 -4.01 -25.85
C MET A 68 -3.43 -3.50 -24.47
N SER A 69 -4.31 -2.49 -24.48
CA SER A 69 -5.01 -2.05 -23.27
C SER A 69 -6.29 -2.85 -23.09
N TYR A 70 -6.57 -3.24 -21.85
CA TYR A 70 -7.74 -4.03 -21.48
C TYR A 70 -8.55 -3.32 -20.39
N CYS A 71 -9.88 -3.42 -20.51
CA CYS A 71 -10.81 -2.89 -19.53
C CYS A 71 -10.83 -3.75 -18.26
N TYR A 72 -10.90 -3.11 -17.11
CA TYR A 72 -11.07 -3.75 -15.80
C TYR A 72 -11.99 -2.95 -14.88
N GLU A 73 -12.49 -3.62 -13.84
CA GLU A 73 -13.32 -3.01 -12.80
C GLU A 73 -12.46 -2.20 -11.83
N SER A 74 -12.72 -0.91 -11.79
CA SER A 74 -11.96 0.08 -11.04
C SER A 74 -12.81 0.68 -9.92
N VAL A 75 -12.16 1.19 -8.88
CA VAL A 75 -12.86 2.07 -7.93
C VAL A 75 -13.05 3.46 -8.53
N GLY A 76 -14.13 4.14 -8.16
CA GLY A 76 -14.44 5.50 -8.61
C GLY A 76 -15.95 5.82 -8.61
N ASP A 77 -16.27 7.08 -8.89
CA ASP A 77 -17.65 7.52 -9.12
C ASP A 77 -18.24 6.84 -10.37
N ILE A 78 -19.55 6.99 -10.60
CA ILE A 78 -20.33 6.22 -11.59
C ILE A 78 -19.62 6.06 -12.94
N ASP A 79 -19.10 7.15 -13.52
CA ASP A 79 -18.43 7.11 -14.83
C ASP A 79 -16.98 6.61 -14.78
N LYS A 80 -16.40 6.47 -13.57
CA LYS A 80 -15.03 6.07 -13.29
C LYS A 80 -14.89 4.66 -12.70
N GLN A 81 -15.99 3.89 -12.61
CA GLN A 81 -16.03 2.50 -12.11
C GLN A 81 -15.38 1.46 -13.07
N THR A 82 -14.94 1.90 -14.23
CA THR A 82 -14.12 1.11 -15.14
C THR A 82 -12.90 1.91 -15.55
N ASN A 83 -11.81 1.21 -15.84
CA ASN A 83 -10.55 1.80 -16.27
C ASN A 83 -9.88 0.85 -17.27
N MET A 84 -8.86 1.33 -17.96
CA MET A 84 -8.06 0.55 -18.89
C MET A 84 -6.63 0.46 -18.38
N ALA A 85 -5.99 -0.69 -18.56
CA ALA A 85 -4.58 -0.86 -18.28
C ALA A 85 -3.91 -1.71 -19.37
N CYS A 86 -2.62 -1.44 -19.61
CA CYS A 86 -1.76 -2.28 -20.41
C CYS A 86 -0.71 -2.97 -19.52
N VAL A 87 -0.27 -4.14 -19.96
CA VAL A 87 0.64 -5.00 -19.19
C VAL A 87 1.91 -5.22 -19.99
N TYR A 88 3.06 -4.89 -19.43
CA TYR A 88 4.37 -5.23 -19.98
C TYR A 88 5.00 -6.35 -19.16
N ALA A 89 5.87 -7.12 -19.80
CA ALA A 89 6.58 -8.23 -19.19
C ALA A 89 8.04 -8.16 -19.62
N GLY A 90 8.95 -8.30 -18.66
CA GLY A 90 10.37 -8.11 -18.89
C GLY A 90 11.18 -8.49 -17.67
N HIS A 91 12.42 -8.03 -17.65
CA HIS A 91 13.32 -8.25 -16.54
C HIS A 91 13.91 -6.92 -16.07
N TYR A 92 14.12 -6.81 -14.77
CA TYR A 92 14.95 -5.76 -14.18
C TYR A 92 16.31 -6.37 -13.87
N GLN A 93 17.37 -5.75 -14.39
CA GLN A 93 18.73 -6.18 -14.18
C GLN A 93 19.49 -5.15 -13.37
N TYR A 94 20.07 -5.59 -12.26
CA TYR A 94 20.94 -4.76 -11.44
C TYR A 94 22.06 -5.59 -10.83
N SER A 95 23.29 -5.09 -10.94
CA SER A 95 24.50 -5.85 -10.62
C SER A 95 24.53 -7.19 -11.39
N TYR A 96 24.72 -8.31 -10.71
CA TYR A 96 24.73 -9.67 -11.29
C TYR A 96 23.35 -10.36 -11.26
N ARG A 97 22.29 -9.66 -10.87
CA ARG A 97 20.95 -10.24 -10.66
C ARG A 97 19.96 -9.78 -11.72
N ARG A 98 19.07 -10.70 -12.11
CA ARG A 98 18.01 -10.47 -13.10
C ARG A 98 16.71 -11.02 -12.54
N VAL A 99 15.73 -10.15 -12.33
CA VAL A 99 14.46 -10.50 -11.68
C VAL A 99 13.31 -10.26 -12.66
N PRO A 100 12.34 -11.19 -12.77
CA PRO A 100 11.19 -11.00 -13.64
C PRO A 100 10.30 -9.86 -13.14
N VAL A 101 9.77 -9.08 -14.09
CA VAL A 101 8.91 -7.93 -13.84
C VAL A 101 7.65 -8.00 -14.69
N ILE A 102 6.51 -7.77 -14.03
CA ILE A 102 5.25 -7.40 -14.68
C ILE A 102 4.97 -5.94 -14.34
N LEU A 103 4.84 -5.12 -15.38
CA LEU A 103 4.50 -3.70 -15.26
C LEU A 103 3.09 -3.48 -15.78
N VAL A 104 2.19 -3.02 -14.92
CA VAL A 104 0.83 -2.63 -15.25
C VAL A 104 0.76 -1.11 -15.30
N VAL A 105 0.39 -0.55 -16.45
CA VAL A 105 0.21 0.91 -16.61
C VAL A 105 -1.27 1.18 -16.79
N LYS A 106 -1.87 1.90 -15.84
CA LYS A 106 -3.25 2.38 -15.97
C LYS A 106 -3.28 3.55 -16.94
N CYS A 107 -4.08 3.45 -17.99
CA CYS A 107 -4.11 4.44 -19.06
C CYS A 107 -5.41 5.23 -19.17
N GLY A 108 -6.44 4.89 -18.40
CA GLY A 108 -7.75 5.56 -18.50
C GLY A 108 -8.53 5.09 -19.72
N LYS A 109 -9.84 5.40 -19.72
CA LYS A 109 -10.67 5.21 -20.92
C LYS A 109 -10.25 6.18 -22.01
N GLU A 110 -10.72 5.93 -23.23
CA GLU A 110 -10.51 6.87 -24.34
C GLU A 110 -11.09 8.26 -24.06
N SER A 111 -12.19 8.33 -23.31
CA SER A 111 -12.80 9.58 -22.87
C SER A 111 -11.94 10.38 -21.90
N GLU A 112 -11.03 9.72 -21.17
CA GLU A 112 -10.18 10.34 -20.13
C GLU A 112 -8.81 10.76 -20.67
N ARG A 113 -8.53 10.57 -21.96
CA ARG A 113 -7.19 10.87 -22.55
C ARG A 113 -6.77 12.33 -22.37
N ASN A 114 -7.73 13.24 -22.30
CA ASN A 114 -7.51 14.67 -22.13
C ASN A 114 -7.72 15.15 -20.68
N ASP A 115 -8.02 14.23 -19.74
CA ASP A 115 -8.11 14.57 -18.34
C ASP A 115 -6.71 14.93 -17.81
N GLU A 116 -6.64 15.73 -16.74
CA GLU A 116 -5.35 16.07 -16.11
C GLU A 116 -4.60 14.83 -15.58
N LYS A 117 -5.33 13.77 -15.24
CA LYS A 117 -4.81 12.55 -14.62
C LYS A 117 -5.46 11.29 -15.22
N PRO A 118 -5.17 10.94 -16.48
CA PRO A 118 -5.82 9.82 -17.16
C PRO A 118 -5.53 8.50 -16.43
N GLY A 119 -6.60 7.76 -16.09
CA GLY A 119 -6.49 6.44 -15.46
C GLY A 119 -6.04 6.43 -14.00
N ASN A 120 -5.79 7.58 -13.37
CA ASN A 120 -5.46 7.65 -11.95
C ASN A 120 -6.68 7.33 -11.08
N ARG A 121 -6.52 6.41 -10.12
CA ARG A 121 -7.58 5.97 -9.20
C ARG A 121 -7.09 5.72 -7.77
N GLY A 122 -5.85 6.06 -7.47
CA GLY A 122 -5.23 5.91 -6.17
C GLY A 122 -4.60 4.53 -5.96
N LYS A 123 -3.78 4.46 -4.90
CA LYS A 123 -3.06 3.26 -4.46
C LYS A 123 -3.99 2.06 -4.22
N ARG A 124 -5.16 2.30 -3.61
CA ARG A 124 -6.19 1.28 -3.37
C ARG A 124 -6.60 0.55 -4.66
N ASP A 125 -6.85 1.28 -5.74
CA ASP A 125 -7.19 0.68 -7.03
C ASP A 125 -6.02 -0.17 -7.58
N SER A 126 -4.79 0.31 -7.42
CA SER A 126 -3.58 -0.42 -7.84
C SER A 126 -3.42 -1.74 -7.09
N GLN A 127 -3.68 -1.75 -5.77
CA GLN A 127 -3.69 -2.97 -4.96
C GLN A 127 -4.81 -3.93 -5.39
N LEU A 128 -6.00 -3.39 -5.69
CA LEU A 128 -7.15 -4.18 -6.14
C LEU A 128 -6.91 -4.91 -7.47
N ILE A 129 -6.10 -4.37 -8.40
CA ILE A 129 -5.72 -5.08 -9.63
C ILE A 129 -5.08 -6.42 -9.29
N LEU A 130 -4.07 -6.42 -8.40
CA LEU A 130 -3.39 -7.64 -8.01
C LEU A 130 -4.28 -8.56 -7.16
N MET A 131 -5.04 -7.99 -6.21
CA MET A 131 -5.90 -8.78 -5.33
C MET A 131 -7.02 -9.49 -6.08
N LYS A 132 -7.72 -8.80 -7.00
CA LYS A 132 -8.76 -9.38 -7.85
C LYS A 132 -8.19 -10.44 -8.79
N PHE A 133 -7.05 -10.17 -9.43
CA PHE A 133 -6.34 -11.13 -10.25
C PHE A 133 -6.01 -12.42 -9.49
N LEU A 134 -5.35 -12.31 -8.32
CA LEU A 134 -4.99 -13.48 -7.51
C LEU A 134 -6.23 -14.20 -6.98
N SER A 135 -7.31 -13.49 -6.65
CA SER A 135 -8.58 -14.12 -6.25
C SER A 135 -9.22 -14.90 -7.39
N ALA A 136 -9.23 -14.34 -8.60
CA ALA A 136 -9.74 -15.03 -9.77
C ALA A 136 -8.94 -16.31 -10.07
N VAL A 137 -7.62 -16.25 -9.92
CA VAL A 137 -6.73 -17.40 -10.13
C VAL A 137 -6.89 -18.46 -9.04
N VAL A 138 -6.80 -18.07 -7.75
CA VAL A 138 -6.82 -19.00 -6.61
C VAL A 138 -8.18 -19.69 -6.46
N LEU A 139 -9.27 -18.99 -6.77
CA LEU A 139 -10.64 -19.51 -6.63
C LEU A 139 -11.21 -20.06 -7.94
N ASN A 140 -10.42 -20.05 -9.02
CA ASN A 140 -10.87 -20.42 -10.37
C ASN A 140 -12.16 -19.69 -10.79
N ASN A 141 -12.25 -18.39 -10.46
CA ASN A 141 -13.39 -17.55 -10.83
C ASN A 141 -13.22 -16.98 -12.25
N LYS A 142 -14.27 -16.34 -12.76
CA LYS A 142 -14.23 -15.65 -14.04
C LYS A 142 -13.23 -14.49 -14.01
N MET A 143 -12.42 -14.39 -15.07
CA MET A 143 -11.42 -13.37 -15.29
C MET A 143 -11.86 -12.39 -16.37
N THR A 144 -11.53 -11.13 -16.17
CA THR A 144 -11.51 -10.09 -17.21
C THR A 144 -10.38 -10.35 -18.22
N ALA A 145 -10.42 -9.65 -19.35
CA ALA A 145 -9.36 -9.74 -20.35
C ALA A 145 -7.99 -9.30 -19.80
N LEU A 146 -7.96 -8.29 -18.91
CA LEU A 146 -6.72 -7.83 -18.25
C LEU A 146 -6.13 -8.94 -17.36
N GLU A 147 -6.96 -9.58 -16.53
CA GLU A 147 -6.53 -10.66 -15.63
C GLU A 147 -6.05 -11.88 -16.41
N TYR A 148 -6.70 -12.22 -17.53
CA TYR A 148 -6.23 -13.28 -18.43
C TYR A 148 -4.89 -12.93 -19.10
N ASP A 149 -4.70 -11.66 -19.50
CA ASP A 149 -3.42 -11.21 -20.05
C ASP A 149 -2.29 -11.28 -19.01
N LEU A 150 -2.55 -10.84 -17.78
CA LEU A 150 -1.64 -10.99 -16.63
C LEU A 150 -1.26 -12.47 -16.42
N PHE A 151 -2.24 -13.37 -16.41
CA PHE A 151 -2.00 -14.81 -16.23
C PHE A 151 -1.01 -15.34 -17.26
N LYS A 152 -1.27 -15.08 -18.55
CA LYS A 152 -0.41 -15.56 -19.64
C LYS A 152 0.99 -14.99 -19.54
N LYS A 153 1.11 -13.68 -19.29
CA LYS A 153 2.41 -13.00 -19.28
C LYS A 153 3.27 -13.43 -18.10
N ILE A 154 2.67 -13.62 -16.92
CA ILE A 154 3.37 -14.18 -15.76
C ILE A 154 3.86 -15.59 -16.08
N TYR A 155 2.97 -16.47 -16.56
CA TYR A 155 3.36 -17.85 -16.87
C TYR A 155 4.41 -17.94 -17.99
N GLN A 156 4.29 -17.13 -19.03
CA GLN A 156 5.25 -17.10 -20.14
C GLN A 156 6.61 -16.56 -19.73
N LEU A 157 6.65 -15.59 -18.80
CA LEU A 157 7.88 -14.97 -18.31
C LEU A 157 8.60 -15.85 -17.28
N THR A 158 7.86 -16.45 -16.34
CA THR A 158 8.45 -17.12 -15.17
C THR A 158 8.31 -18.64 -15.19
N HIS A 159 7.49 -19.21 -16.08
CA HIS A 159 7.09 -20.63 -16.08
C HIS A 159 6.45 -21.10 -14.77
N ILE A 160 5.94 -20.17 -13.97
CA ILE A 160 5.28 -20.44 -12.68
C ILE A 160 3.83 -19.97 -12.82
N TYR A 161 2.89 -20.83 -12.45
CA TYR A 161 1.48 -20.45 -12.44
C TYR A 161 1.19 -19.44 -11.31
N PRO A 162 0.37 -18.41 -11.54
CA PRO A 162 0.18 -17.34 -10.56
C PRO A 162 -0.41 -17.78 -9.19
N ASP A 163 -1.10 -18.92 -9.13
CA ASP A 163 -1.64 -19.54 -7.89
C ASP A 163 -0.55 -20.13 -6.96
N GLN A 164 0.67 -20.31 -7.48
CA GLN A 164 1.82 -20.82 -6.75
C GLN A 164 2.50 -19.74 -5.90
N TYR A 165 2.20 -18.46 -6.12
CA TYR A 165 2.73 -17.39 -5.27
C TYR A 165 1.97 -17.33 -3.94
N ASN A 166 2.64 -17.66 -2.84
CA ASN A 166 2.01 -17.71 -1.51
C ASN A 166 1.91 -16.34 -0.81
N TYR A 167 2.77 -15.39 -1.17
CA TYR A 167 2.94 -14.12 -0.47
C TYR A 167 2.94 -12.92 -1.40
N VAL A 168 2.38 -11.81 -0.93
CA VAL A 168 2.43 -10.49 -1.55
C VAL A 168 3.15 -9.54 -0.60
N LEU A 169 4.35 -9.11 -0.95
CA LEU A 169 5.04 -8.00 -0.29
C LEU A 169 4.56 -6.69 -0.93
N MET A 170 3.97 -5.78 -0.17
CA MET A 170 3.64 -4.42 -0.58
C MET A 170 4.76 -3.48 -0.19
N VAL A 171 5.25 -2.71 -1.17
CA VAL A 171 6.36 -1.77 -1.00
C VAL A 171 6.00 -0.46 -1.69
N ASP A 172 6.24 0.66 -1.01
CA ASP A 172 6.11 1.98 -1.62
C ASP A 172 7.29 2.24 -2.59
N ALA A 173 7.06 3.03 -3.62
CA ALA A 173 8.05 3.26 -4.67
C ALA A 173 9.30 4.06 -4.21
N ASP A 174 9.29 4.59 -2.99
CA ASP A 174 10.37 5.34 -2.33
C ASP A 174 11.03 4.59 -1.15
N THR A 175 10.81 3.27 -1.05
CA THR A 175 11.29 2.44 0.05
C THR A 175 12.45 1.53 -0.35
N GLU A 176 13.57 1.66 0.36
CA GLU A 176 14.76 0.81 0.23
C GLU A 176 14.66 -0.40 1.18
N VAL A 177 14.67 -1.61 0.63
CA VAL A 177 14.57 -2.86 1.39
C VAL A 177 15.96 -3.42 1.70
N HIS A 178 16.23 -3.73 2.97
CA HIS A 178 17.49 -4.36 3.35
C HIS A 178 17.61 -5.77 2.73
N SER A 179 18.83 -6.18 2.37
CA SER A 179 19.10 -7.42 1.60
C SER A 179 18.44 -8.67 2.22
N GLU A 180 18.56 -8.86 3.54
CA GLU A 180 17.98 -10.01 4.24
C GLU A 180 16.49 -9.88 4.59
N ALA A 181 15.87 -8.72 4.40
CA ALA A 181 14.55 -8.45 4.96
C ALA A 181 13.45 -9.32 4.33
N LEU A 182 13.46 -9.47 3.00
CA LEU A 182 12.51 -10.35 2.30
C LEU A 182 12.62 -11.81 2.76
N LEU A 183 13.84 -12.34 2.90
CA LEU A 183 14.07 -13.71 3.35
C LEU A 183 13.55 -13.93 4.78
N LYS A 184 13.81 -12.98 5.69
CA LYS A 184 13.34 -13.03 7.07
C LYS A 184 11.81 -12.99 7.18
N MET A 185 11.15 -12.13 6.40
CA MET A 185 9.69 -12.07 6.33
C MET A 185 9.08 -13.40 5.82
N VAL A 186 9.64 -13.98 4.75
CA VAL A 186 9.18 -15.27 4.22
C VAL A 186 9.38 -16.38 5.24
N ARG A 187 10.52 -16.41 5.95
CA ARG A 187 10.78 -17.38 7.03
C ARG A 187 9.75 -17.26 8.15
N ALA A 188 9.45 -16.04 8.61
CA ALA A 188 8.45 -15.83 9.65
C ALA A 188 7.06 -16.34 9.21
N MET A 189 6.64 -16.04 7.98
CA MET A 189 5.41 -16.58 7.40
C MET A 189 5.43 -18.11 7.33
N ASN A 190 6.51 -18.73 6.88
CA ASN A 190 6.57 -20.20 6.79
C ASN A 190 6.51 -20.87 8.17
N ASN A 191 7.13 -20.25 9.18
CA ASN A 191 7.21 -20.81 10.53
C ASN A 191 5.86 -20.80 11.28
N ASP A 192 4.99 -19.83 11.03
CA ASP A 192 3.65 -19.78 11.65
C ASP A 192 2.55 -19.59 10.58
N PRO A 193 1.82 -20.68 10.22
CA PRO A 193 0.69 -20.63 9.30
C PRO A 193 -0.47 -19.72 9.74
N LYS A 194 -0.56 -19.37 11.03
CA LYS A 194 -1.59 -18.45 11.54
C LYS A 194 -1.28 -16.99 11.19
N ILE A 195 -0.03 -16.66 10.84
CA ILE A 195 0.32 -15.30 10.37
C ILE A 195 -0.31 -15.08 9.00
N MET A 196 -1.27 -14.15 8.94
CA MET A 196 -1.92 -13.73 7.70
C MET A 196 -1.29 -12.48 7.08
N GLY A 197 -0.63 -11.67 7.90
CA GLY A 197 0.07 -10.47 7.50
C GLY A 197 1.18 -10.14 8.47
N LEU A 198 2.26 -9.53 7.99
CA LEU A 198 3.32 -9.00 8.85
C LEU A 198 3.92 -7.73 8.27
N CYS A 199 4.55 -6.93 9.11
CA CYS A 199 5.37 -5.80 8.67
C CYS A 199 6.78 -5.87 9.25
N GLY A 200 7.70 -5.17 8.60
CA GLY A 200 9.08 -5.03 9.07
C GLY A 200 9.31 -3.71 9.79
N GLU A 201 10.51 -3.57 10.35
CA GLU A 201 11.00 -2.32 10.91
C GLU A 201 11.20 -1.27 9.82
N THR A 202 10.53 -0.13 9.96
CA THR A 202 10.63 1.00 9.02
C THR A 202 11.49 2.10 9.61
N THR A 203 12.65 2.34 9.01
CA THR A 203 13.58 3.39 9.44
C THR A 203 13.65 4.53 8.45
N ILE A 204 14.27 5.66 8.84
CA ILE A 204 14.38 6.85 8.01
C ILE A 204 15.75 6.90 7.33
N SER A 205 15.78 7.11 6.01
CA SER A 205 17.03 7.27 5.25
C SER A 205 17.58 8.70 5.34
N ASN A 206 16.73 9.72 5.24
CA ASN A 206 17.10 11.14 5.15
C ASN A 206 17.14 11.88 6.50
N ARG A 207 17.70 11.25 7.54
CA ARG A 207 17.64 11.70 8.94
C ARG A 207 18.10 13.14 9.19
N PHE A 208 19.21 13.55 8.57
CA PHE A 208 19.84 14.86 8.79
C PHE A 208 19.55 15.87 7.67
N GLN A 209 18.60 15.60 6.77
CA GLN A 209 18.36 16.46 5.62
C GLN A 209 17.76 17.82 5.99
N SER A 210 16.92 17.89 7.02
CA SER A 210 16.39 19.14 7.56
C SER A 210 15.96 19.00 9.02
N TRP A 211 15.68 20.12 9.70
CA TRP A 211 15.08 20.06 11.03
C TRP A 211 13.74 19.30 11.03
N VAL A 212 12.99 19.35 9.91
CA VAL A 212 11.73 18.62 9.74
C VAL A 212 11.97 17.11 9.72
N THR A 213 13.05 16.63 9.10
CA THR A 213 13.38 15.20 9.14
C THR A 213 13.84 14.77 10.54
N MET A 214 14.58 15.63 11.24
CA MET A 214 15.11 15.34 12.58
C MET A 214 14.01 15.11 13.62
N ILE A 215 12.96 15.94 13.62
CA ILE A 215 11.85 15.82 14.60
C ILE A 215 11.01 14.54 14.42
N GLN A 216 11.12 13.87 13.27
CA GLN A 216 10.35 12.66 12.94
C GLN A 216 11.02 11.36 13.37
N ILE A 217 12.34 11.35 13.63
CA ILE A 217 13.09 10.11 13.85
C ILE A 217 12.60 9.36 15.09
N TYR A 218 12.47 10.08 16.20
CA TYR A 218 12.02 9.47 17.44
C TYR A 218 10.52 9.15 17.40
N GLU A 219 9.72 9.93 16.68
CA GLU A 219 8.31 9.60 16.45
C GLU A 219 8.15 8.29 15.70
N TYR A 220 8.94 8.06 14.64
CA TYR A 220 8.97 6.77 13.93
C TYR A 220 9.42 5.65 14.85
N PHE A 221 10.41 5.87 15.72
CA PHE A 221 10.81 4.88 16.71
C PHE A 221 9.66 4.53 17.67
N ILE A 222 8.90 5.51 18.16
CA ILE A 222 7.73 5.23 19.01
C ILE A 222 6.66 4.46 18.23
N THR A 223 6.28 4.91 17.04
CA THR A 223 5.08 4.40 16.33
C THR A 223 5.34 3.16 15.48
N HIS A 224 6.53 3.03 14.87
CA HIS A 224 6.87 1.92 13.96
C HIS A 224 7.74 0.84 14.61
N HIS A 225 8.43 1.16 15.71
CA HIS A 225 9.21 0.18 16.46
C HIS A 225 8.49 -0.24 17.75
N LEU A 226 8.39 0.65 18.75
CA LEU A 226 7.86 0.30 20.06
C LEU A 226 6.36 -0.08 20.01
N GLY A 227 5.55 0.74 19.34
CA GLY A 227 4.11 0.47 19.17
C GLY A 227 3.87 -0.86 18.44
N LYS A 228 4.58 -1.11 17.33
CA LYS A 228 4.43 -2.36 16.56
C LYS A 228 4.93 -3.57 17.32
N ALA A 229 6.03 -3.45 18.07
CA ALA A 229 6.50 -4.50 18.96
C ALA A 229 5.45 -4.84 20.02
N PHE A 230 4.86 -3.82 20.67
CA PHE A 230 3.80 -4.00 21.65
C PHE A 230 2.58 -4.70 21.04
N GLU A 231 2.03 -4.20 19.92
CA GLU A 231 0.86 -4.82 19.28
C GLU A 231 1.15 -6.26 18.81
N SER A 232 2.38 -6.53 18.37
CA SER A 232 2.80 -7.85 17.90
C SER A 232 2.87 -8.88 19.03
N VAL A 233 3.07 -8.47 20.28
CA VAL A 233 2.99 -9.38 21.44
C VAL A 233 1.59 -9.98 21.56
N PHE A 234 0.55 -9.19 21.25
CA PHE A 234 -0.83 -9.68 21.17
C PHE A 234 -1.14 -10.41 19.86
N GLY A 235 -0.21 -10.46 18.90
CA GLY A 235 -0.44 -11.05 17.57
C GLY A 235 -1.47 -10.28 16.73
N GLY A 236 -1.67 -8.99 17.04
CA GLY A 236 -2.71 -8.17 16.45
C GLY A 236 -2.21 -6.77 16.09
N VAL A 237 -1.11 -6.67 15.33
CA VAL A 237 -0.67 -5.41 14.73
C VAL A 237 -1.84 -4.80 13.94
N THR A 238 -2.32 -3.64 14.41
CA THR A 238 -3.59 -3.05 13.97
C THR A 238 -3.48 -2.33 12.62
N CYS A 239 -2.24 -1.99 12.24
CA CYS A 239 -1.92 -1.31 11.00
C CYS A 239 -0.62 -1.90 10.43
N LEU A 240 -0.72 -2.58 9.30
CA LEU A 240 0.41 -2.96 8.47
C LEU A 240 0.68 -1.82 7.47
N PRO A 241 1.83 -1.12 7.56
CA PRO A 241 2.11 0.05 6.72
C PRO A 241 2.30 -0.34 5.25
N GLY A 242 1.82 0.51 4.34
CA GLY A 242 1.93 0.25 2.91
C GLY A 242 3.35 0.23 2.35
N CYS A 243 4.31 0.81 3.06
CA CYS A 243 5.70 0.89 2.62
C CYS A 243 6.46 -0.44 2.72
N PHE A 244 6.12 -1.31 3.68
CA PHE A 244 6.88 -2.54 3.90
C PHE A 244 6.10 -3.60 4.69
N SER A 245 5.09 -4.18 4.06
CA SER A 245 4.25 -5.22 4.66
C SER A 245 4.05 -6.41 3.74
N MET A 246 4.00 -7.61 4.30
CA MET A 246 3.78 -8.86 3.58
C MET A 246 2.46 -9.50 3.99
N TYR A 247 1.66 -9.88 3.01
CA TYR A 247 0.38 -10.55 3.19
C TYR A 247 0.43 -11.96 2.62
N ARG A 248 -0.22 -12.90 3.32
CA ARG A 248 -0.44 -14.25 2.82
C ARG A 248 -1.62 -14.28 1.86
N VAL A 249 -1.43 -14.89 0.70
CA VAL A 249 -2.47 -15.06 -0.33
C VAL A 249 -3.51 -16.06 0.14
N ARG A 250 -3.06 -17.24 0.57
CA ARG A 250 -3.89 -18.35 1.06
C ARG A 250 -3.15 -19.14 2.14
N SER A 251 -3.89 -19.78 3.03
CA SER A 251 -3.36 -20.64 4.08
C SER A 251 -3.98 -22.03 4.00
N PRO A 252 -3.26 -23.11 4.34
CA PRO A 252 -3.90 -24.41 4.53
C PRO A 252 -4.94 -24.32 5.65
N LYS A 253 -6.04 -25.07 5.50
CA LYS A 253 -7.17 -25.14 6.45
C LYS A 253 -6.93 -26.22 7.52
N TYR A 254 -6.28 -27.31 7.13
CA TYR A 254 -5.93 -28.47 7.96
C TYR A 254 -4.45 -28.79 7.75
N GLU A 255 -3.89 -29.71 8.55
CA GLU A 255 -2.51 -30.18 8.41
C GLU A 255 -2.26 -30.89 7.06
N ASP A 256 -3.31 -31.41 6.42
CA ASP A 256 -3.20 -32.24 5.21
C ASP A 256 -3.09 -31.47 3.87
N ASP A 257 -2.82 -30.15 3.86
CA ASP A 257 -2.57 -29.30 2.67
C ASP A 257 -3.61 -29.35 1.51
N LYS A 258 -4.69 -30.14 1.60
CA LYS A 258 -5.68 -30.34 0.53
C LYS A 258 -6.66 -29.18 0.38
N TYR A 259 -6.93 -28.47 1.48
CA TYR A 259 -7.91 -27.38 1.51
C TYR A 259 -7.23 -26.08 1.90
N PHE A 260 -7.46 -25.02 1.13
CA PHE A 260 -6.92 -23.70 1.40
C PHE A 260 -8.02 -22.71 1.74
N VAL A 261 -7.72 -21.79 2.65
CA VAL A 261 -8.52 -20.61 2.96
C VAL A 261 -7.89 -19.41 2.25
N PRO A 262 -8.61 -18.73 1.34
CA PRO A 262 -8.13 -17.48 0.76
C PRO A 262 -8.08 -16.41 1.85
N LEU A 263 -6.97 -15.69 1.95
CA LEU A 263 -6.78 -14.63 2.95
C LEU A 263 -6.83 -13.27 2.26
N LEU A 264 -5.69 -12.77 1.75
CA LEU A 264 -5.67 -11.54 0.95
C LEU A 264 -6.62 -11.60 -0.26
N THR A 265 -6.85 -12.80 -0.79
CA THR A 265 -7.72 -13.06 -1.95
C THR A 265 -9.17 -13.39 -1.59
N SER A 266 -9.55 -13.27 -0.32
CA SER A 266 -10.91 -13.53 0.13
C SER A 266 -11.91 -12.61 -0.56
N PRO A 267 -13.00 -13.14 -1.16
CA PRO A 267 -14.04 -12.33 -1.78
C PRO A 267 -14.67 -11.32 -0.80
N ALA A 268 -14.78 -11.69 0.48
CA ALA A 268 -15.32 -10.78 1.50
C ALA A 268 -14.45 -9.52 1.66
N ILE A 269 -13.12 -9.69 1.70
CA ILE A 269 -12.17 -8.59 1.80
C ILE A 269 -12.17 -7.77 0.51
N ILE A 270 -12.08 -8.43 -0.64
CA ILE A 270 -12.01 -7.74 -1.94
C ILE A 270 -13.28 -6.92 -2.20
N ASN A 271 -14.46 -7.46 -1.92
CA ASN A 271 -15.73 -6.77 -2.15
C ASN A 271 -15.89 -5.54 -1.25
N GLU A 272 -15.51 -5.65 0.03
CA GLU A 272 -15.56 -4.51 0.95
C GLU A 272 -14.49 -3.46 0.60
N TYR A 273 -13.28 -3.90 0.25
CA TYR A 273 -12.17 -3.01 -0.13
C TYR A 273 -12.41 -2.29 -1.48
N ALA A 274 -13.07 -2.96 -2.42
CA ALA A 274 -13.48 -2.42 -3.72
C ALA A 274 -14.79 -1.60 -3.67
N SER A 275 -15.35 -1.37 -2.48
CA SER A 275 -16.59 -0.60 -2.36
C SER A 275 -16.42 0.83 -2.88
N ASN A 276 -17.37 1.24 -3.71
CA ASN A 276 -17.51 2.61 -4.21
C ASN A 276 -18.46 3.46 -3.36
N ASN A 277 -19.07 2.90 -2.31
CA ASN A 277 -19.92 3.66 -1.41
C ASN A 277 -19.06 4.46 -0.42
N VAL A 278 -18.68 5.67 -0.82
CA VAL A 278 -17.81 6.57 -0.06
C VAL A 278 -18.55 7.87 0.30
N ASN A 279 -19.80 7.73 0.73
CA ASN A 279 -20.72 8.86 0.90
C ASN A 279 -20.57 9.59 2.25
N SER A 280 -19.95 8.95 3.25
CA SER A 280 -19.73 9.55 4.57
C SER A 280 -18.28 9.99 4.77
N LEU A 281 -18.07 10.97 5.65
CA LEU A 281 -16.75 11.43 6.04
C LEU A 281 -15.88 10.28 6.60
N HIS A 282 -16.50 9.41 7.38
CA HIS A 282 -15.87 8.22 7.91
C HIS A 282 -15.38 7.28 6.80
N ARG A 283 -16.25 6.95 5.83
CA ARG A 283 -15.89 6.09 4.70
C ARG A 283 -14.82 6.74 3.82
N LYS A 284 -14.90 8.06 3.56
CA LYS A 284 -13.86 8.80 2.81
C LYS A 284 -12.49 8.69 3.46
N ASN A 285 -12.40 8.85 4.79
CA ASN A 285 -11.14 8.69 5.51
C ASN A 285 -10.57 7.27 5.43
N LEU A 286 -11.41 6.25 5.57
CA LEU A 286 -10.98 4.85 5.45
C LEU A 286 -10.46 4.50 4.05
N PHE A 287 -11.19 4.91 3.01
CA PHE A 287 -10.94 4.46 1.64
C PHE A 287 -9.96 5.33 0.85
N LEU A 288 -9.83 6.62 1.18
CA LEU A 288 -9.01 7.57 0.41
C LEU A 288 -7.73 7.99 1.13
N LEU A 289 -7.69 7.93 2.47
CA LEU A 289 -6.56 8.42 3.27
C LEU A 289 -5.80 7.31 4.01
N GLY A 290 -6.51 6.24 4.39
CA GLY A 290 -5.99 5.14 5.22
C GLY A 290 -6.16 3.77 4.60
N GLU A 291 -6.03 3.64 3.28
CA GLU A 291 -6.33 2.42 2.54
C GLU A 291 -5.52 1.20 3.01
N ASP A 292 -4.25 1.38 3.41
CA ASP A 292 -3.41 0.30 3.96
C ASP A 292 -3.86 -0.13 5.36
N ARG A 293 -4.23 0.86 6.20
CA ARG A 293 -4.79 0.63 7.54
C ARG A 293 -6.13 -0.08 7.44
N TYR A 294 -7.00 0.37 6.55
CA TYR A 294 -8.32 -0.22 6.35
C TYR A 294 -8.22 -1.65 5.83
N LEU A 295 -7.27 -1.96 4.94
CA LEU A 295 -7.00 -3.34 4.54
C LEU A 295 -6.63 -4.21 5.75
N THR A 296 -5.78 -3.71 6.66
CA THR A 296 -5.44 -4.43 7.90
C THR A 296 -6.67 -4.66 8.78
N THR A 297 -7.52 -3.64 8.96
CA THR A 297 -8.79 -3.75 9.67
C THR A 297 -9.71 -4.81 9.07
N LEU A 298 -9.84 -4.86 7.74
CA LEU A 298 -10.63 -5.87 7.04
C LEU A 298 -10.08 -7.28 7.28
N MET A 299 -8.75 -7.45 7.27
CA MET A 299 -8.11 -8.73 7.57
C MET A 299 -8.42 -9.19 9.01
N LEU A 300 -8.26 -8.30 10.00
CA LEU A 300 -8.55 -8.58 11.41
C LEU A 300 -10.03 -8.92 11.63
N LYS A 301 -10.95 -8.16 11.01
CA LYS A 301 -12.39 -8.36 11.10
C LYS A 301 -12.85 -9.71 10.50
N ASN A 302 -12.28 -10.10 9.36
CA ASN A 302 -12.67 -11.34 8.66
C ASN A 302 -11.97 -12.58 9.21
N PHE A 303 -10.79 -12.43 9.83
CA PHE A 303 -9.97 -13.53 10.33
C PHE A 303 -9.47 -13.31 11.77
N PRO A 304 -10.38 -13.19 12.76
CA PRO A 304 -10.01 -12.83 14.14
C PRO A 304 -9.12 -13.87 14.84
N ARG A 305 -9.08 -15.11 14.35
CA ARG A 305 -8.23 -16.20 14.89
C ARG A 305 -6.83 -16.26 14.26
N ARG A 306 -6.49 -15.32 13.37
CA ARG A 306 -5.19 -15.24 12.68
C ARG A 306 -4.40 -14.04 13.20
N LYS A 307 -3.10 -14.07 12.97
CA LYS A 307 -2.17 -13.10 13.52
C LYS A 307 -1.71 -12.08 12.49
N THR A 308 -1.58 -10.83 12.93
CA THR A 308 -0.76 -9.81 12.28
C THR A 308 0.40 -9.45 13.19
N VAL A 309 1.63 -9.58 12.69
CA VAL A 309 2.84 -9.47 13.53
C VAL A 309 3.85 -8.49 12.95
N TRP A 310 4.81 -8.09 13.78
CA TRP A 310 5.93 -7.25 13.37
C TRP A 310 7.25 -8.01 13.53
N ILE A 311 8.13 -7.89 12.52
CA ILE A 311 9.42 -8.59 12.45
C ILE A 311 10.55 -7.56 12.53
N SER A 312 11.13 -7.39 13.72
CA SER A 312 12.23 -6.45 14.01
C SER A 312 13.42 -6.59 13.06
N ASP A 313 13.75 -7.83 12.70
CA ASP A 313 14.92 -8.17 11.91
C ASP A 313 14.78 -7.84 10.41
N ALA A 314 13.55 -7.63 9.94
CA ALA A 314 13.26 -7.27 8.56
C ALA A 314 13.17 -5.75 8.45
N VAL A 315 14.26 -5.11 7.99
CA VAL A 315 14.38 -3.64 7.99
C VAL A 315 14.18 -3.07 6.59
N CYS A 316 13.48 -1.94 6.49
CA CYS A 316 13.50 -1.06 5.33
C CYS A 316 13.85 0.38 5.73
N LYS A 317 14.16 1.20 4.73
CA LYS A 317 14.33 2.65 4.88
C LYS A 317 13.38 3.38 3.95
N THR A 318 12.63 4.33 4.49
CA THR A 318 11.78 5.24 3.72
C THR A 318 12.30 6.68 3.82
N GLN A 319 11.88 7.53 2.89
CA GLN A 319 12.13 8.97 2.94
C GLN A 319 10.96 9.68 3.62
N VAL A 320 11.27 10.50 4.63
CA VAL A 320 10.24 11.31 5.30
C VAL A 320 10.21 12.73 4.73
N PRO A 321 9.09 13.47 4.86
CA PRO A 321 9.00 14.85 4.41
C PRO A 321 10.13 15.72 4.98
N ASN A 322 10.87 16.38 4.08
CA ASN A 322 11.93 17.32 4.45
C ASN A 322 11.43 18.78 4.58
N LYS A 323 10.23 19.08 4.08
CA LYS A 323 9.58 20.40 4.15
C LYS A 323 8.37 20.35 5.09
N PHE A 324 8.22 21.37 5.93
CA PHE A 324 7.20 21.38 6.98
C PHE A 324 5.75 21.34 6.45
N HIS A 325 5.45 22.04 5.35
CA HIS A 325 4.11 21.98 4.75
C HIS A 325 3.76 20.60 4.18
N VAL A 326 4.76 19.84 3.70
CA VAL A 326 4.59 18.45 3.25
C VAL A 326 4.33 17.56 4.47
N LEU A 327 5.07 17.77 5.57
CA LEU A 327 4.81 17.09 6.85
C LEU A 327 3.38 17.36 7.35
N LEU A 328 2.91 18.61 7.33
CA LEU A 328 1.53 18.97 7.70
C LEU A 328 0.48 18.20 6.88
N SER A 329 0.66 18.17 5.56
CA SER A 329 -0.25 17.44 4.66
C SER A 329 -0.24 15.94 4.94
N GLN A 330 0.95 15.34 5.15
CA GLN A 330 1.08 13.93 5.50
C GLN A 330 0.41 13.61 6.84
N ARG A 331 0.64 14.44 7.87
CA ARG A 331 0.13 14.18 9.22
C ARG A 331 -1.36 14.42 9.35
N ARG A 332 -1.93 15.37 8.61
CA ARG A 332 -3.38 15.48 8.46
C ARG A 332 -3.99 14.17 7.96
N ARG A 333 -3.43 13.61 6.87
CA ARG A 333 -3.89 12.32 6.32
C ARG A 333 -3.82 11.21 7.36
N TRP A 334 -2.67 11.09 8.03
CA TRP A 334 -2.42 10.03 8.99
C TRP A 334 -3.35 10.14 10.19
N ILE A 335 -3.41 11.29 10.86
CA ILE A 335 -4.24 11.52 12.05
C ILE A 335 -5.73 11.28 11.73
N ASN A 336 -6.25 11.85 10.64
CA ASN A 336 -7.66 11.68 10.28
C ASN A 336 -7.98 10.19 9.99
N SER A 337 -7.11 9.51 9.23
CA SER A 337 -7.27 8.08 8.97
C SER A 337 -7.14 7.22 10.23
N THR A 338 -6.27 7.59 11.18
CA THR A 338 -6.09 6.90 12.47
C THR A 338 -7.40 6.87 13.22
N ILE A 339 -8.04 8.01 13.41
CA ILE A 339 -9.27 8.12 14.22
C ILE A 339 -10.37 7.25 13.64
N HIS A 340 -10.60 7.34 12.33
CA HIS A 340 -11.63 6.55 11.67
C HIS A 340 -11.33 5.05 11.66
N ASN A 341 -10.06 4.67 11.53
CA ASN A 341 -9.67 3.26 11.59
C ASN A 341 -9.79 2.68 13.00
N LEU A 342 -9.37 3.43 14.03
CA LEU A 342 -9.54 3.03 15.43
C LEU A 342 -11.03 2.89 15.78
N LEU A 343 -11.90 3.76 15.27
CA LEU A 343 -13.36 3.62 15.45
C LEU A 343 -13.90 2.30 14.88
N GLU A 344 -13.42 1.85 13.72
CA GLU A 344 -13.78 0.52 13.18
C GLU A 344 -13.18 -0.60 14.02
N LEU A 345 -11.91 -0.49 14.43
CA LEU A 345 -11.23 -1.52 15.21
C LEU A 345 -11.82 -1.74 16.60
N VAL A 346 -12.30 -0.69 17.27
CA VAL A 346 -13.01 -0.82 18.56
C VAL A 346 -14.27 -1.68 18.42
N MET A 347 -14.87 -1.74 17.23
CA MET A 347 -16.04 -2.56 16.93
C MET A 347 -15.70 -3.96 16.44
N VAL A 348 -14.42 -4.30 16.24
CA VAL A 348 -14.00 -5.64 15.83
C VAL A 348 -14.05 -6.58 17.04
N PRO A 349 -14.92 -7.62 17.01
CA PRO A 349 -14.98 -8.57 18.10
C PRO A 349 -13.75 -9.49 18.09
N GLN A 350 -13.37 -10.00 19.26
CA GLN A 350 -12.33 -11.05 19.41
C GLN A 350 -10.92 -10.61 18.98
N LEU A 351 -10.59 -9.32 19.13
CA LEU A 351 -9.19 -8.90 19.10
C LEU A 351 -8.43 -9.61 20.22
N CYS A 352 -7.20 -10.02 19.93
CA CYS A 352 -6.38 -10.80 20.86
C CYS A 352 -6.15 -10.03 22.17
N GLY A 353 -6.14 -10.73 23.30
CA GLY A 353 -5.84 -10.17 24.61
C GLY A 353 -4.83 -11.05 25.33
N ILE A 354 -4.07 -10.47 26.26
CA ILE A 354 -3.17 -11.20 27.15
C ILE A 354 -3.56 -10.85 28.57
N PHE A 355 -3.96 -11.85 29.35
CA PHE A 355 -4.41 -11.68 30.73
C PHE A 355 -5.53 -10.63 30.85
N CYS A 356 -5.41 -9.63 31.73
CA CYS A 356 -6.37 -8.53 31.90
C CYS A 356 -6.20 -7.39 30.88
N CYS A 357 -5.24 -7.48 29.97
CA CYS A 357 -4.98 -6.48 28.94
C CYS A 357 -5.67 -6.85 27.62
N SER A 358 -6.82 -6.24 27.35
CA SER A 358 -7.54 -6.38 26.09
C SER A 358 -6.97 -5.44 25.02
N MET A 359 -6.63 -5.94 23.82
CA MET A 359 -6.25 -5.05 22.71
C MET A 359 -7.35 -4.07 22.35
N GLN A 360 -8.61 -4.48 22.46
CA GLN A 360 -9.75 -3.58 22.21
C GLN A 360 -9.76 -2.41 23.20
N PHE A 361 -9.38 -2.65 24.46
CA PHE A 361 -9.22 -1.58 25.46
C PHE A 361 -8.03 -0.68 25.13
N VAL A 362 -6.89 -1.23 24.70
CA VAL A 362 -5.73 -0.42 24.27
C VAL A 362 -6.10 0.47 23.09
N ILE A 363 -6.79 -0.07 22.07
CA ILE A 363 -7.25 0.68 20.90
C ILE A 363 -8.21 1.80 21.31
N LEU A 364 -9.11 1.55 22.27
CA LEU A 364 -9.98 2.58 22.83
C LEU A 364 -9.17 3.69 23.52
N LEU A 365 -8.15 3.33 24.32
CA LEU A 365 -7.26 4.31 24.95
C LEU A 365 -6.47 5.11 23.91
N GLU A 366 -6.01 4.49 22.84
CA GLU A 366 -5.32 5.17 21.74
C GLU A 366 -6.24 6.15 21.01
N LEU A 367 -7.49 5.76 20.78
CA LEU A 367 -8.51 6.63 20.18
C LEU A 367 -8.78 7.85 21.05
N LEU A 368 -9.03 7.65 22.35
CA LEU A 368 -9.26 8.74 23.31
C LEU A 368 -8.03 9.64 23.42
N SER A 369 -6.83 9.05 23.49
CA SER A 369 -5.57 9.80 23.54
C SER A 369 -5.43 10.69 22.30
N THR A 370 -5.69 10.14 21.11
CA THR A 370 -5.57 10.88 19.83
C THR A 370 -6.43 12.16 19.83
N VAL A 371 -7.62 12.11 20.43
CA VAL A 371 -8.56 13.23 20.47
C VAL A 371 -8.19 14.26 21.55
N VAL A 372 -7.72 13.81 22.72
CA VAL A 372 -7.50 14.68 23.90
C VAL A 372 -6.09 15.30 23.92
N LEU A 373 -5.13 14.83 23.09
CA LEU A 373 -3.74 15.32 23.02
C LEU A 373 -3.59 16.86 23.06
N PRO A 374 -4.33 17.67 22.26
CA PRO A 374 -4.19 19.13 22.32
C PRO A 374 -4.62 19.72 23.66
N ALA A 375 -5.67 19.17 24.28
CA ALA A 375 -6.14 19.61 25.58
C ALA A 375 -5.13 19.26 26.68
N PHE A 376 -4.54 18.06 26.63
CA PHE A 376 -3.45 17.69 27.54
C PHE A 376 -2.25 18.62 27.44
N PHE A 377 -1.89 19.07 26.24
CA PHE A 377 -0.80 20.04 26.06
C PHE A 377 -1.12 21.40 26.71
N ILE A 378 -2.34 21.92 26.53
CA ILE A 378 -2.78 23.17 27.18
C ILE A 378 -2.77 23.00 28.71
N LEU A 379 -3.31 21.89 29.22
CA LEU A 379 -3.35 21.59 30.65
C LEU A 379 -1.94 21.50 31.25
N LEU A 380 -0.98 20.93 30.52
CA LEU A 380 0.41 20.88 30.96
C LEU A 380 1.01 22.28 31.13
N ILE A 381 0.75 23.20 30.17
CA ILE A 381 1.19 24.60 30.28
C ILE A 381 0.54 25.27 31.48
N TYR A 382 -0.77 25.08 31.67
CA TYR A 382 -1.50 25.64 32.81
C TYR A 382 -0.92 25.17 34.14
N LEU A 383 -0.69 23.85 34.30
CA LEU A 383 -0.11 23.27 35.51
C LEU A 383 1.30 23.80 35.78
N PHE A 384 2.11 24.00 34.73
CA PHE A 384 3.44 24.57 34.88
C PHE A 384 3.39 26.02 35.39
N VAL A 385 2.53 26.87 34.82
CA VAL A 385 2.35 28.27 35.26
C VAL A 385 1.79 28.32 36.68
N ALA A 386 0.77 27.53 36.99
CA ALA A 386 0.19 27.45 38.32
C ALA A 386 1.20 26.96 39.37
N GLY A 387 2.10 26.05 39.00
CA GLY A 387 3.19 25.56 39.85
C GLY A 387 4.15 26.66 40.24
N ILE A 388 4.57 27.49 39.29
CA ILE A 388 5.44 28.64 39.54
C ILE A 388 4.76 29.68 40.44
N GLN A 389 3.47 29.95 40.21
CA GLN A 389 2.75 31.02 40.92
C GLN A 389 2.31 30.63 42.33
N THR A 390 1.81 29.42 42.51
CA THR A 390 1.09 29.02 43.73
C THR A 390 1.75 27.91 44.52
N GLY A 391 2.61 27.10 43.89
CA GLY A 391 3.28 25.95 44.49
C GLY A 391 2.40 24.75 44.82
N TYR A 392 1.07 24.83 44.73
CA TYR A 392 0.18 23.72 45.13
C TYR A 392 0.22 22.51 44.19
N VAL A 393 0.75 22.66 42.98
CA VAL A 393 0.79 21.59 41.96
C VAL A 393 2.16 20.92 41.81
N TYR A 394 3.10 21.16 42.73
CA TYR A 394 4.44 20.55 42.67
C TYR A 394 4.40 19.02 42.69
N LEU A 395 3.48 18.40 43.45
CA LEU A 395 3.34 16.95 43.47
C LEU A 395 2.99 16.41 42.08
N THR A 396 1.99 17.00 41.42
CA THR A 396 1.56 16.61 40.06
C THR A 396 2.68 16.79 39.04
N LEU A 397 3.39 17.92 39.07
CA LEU A 397 4.53 18.17 38.19
C LEU A 397 5.70 17.20 38.44
N SER A 398 5.95 16.85 39.70
CA SER A 398 6.99 15.88 40.08
C SER A 398 6.65 14.49 39.55
N ILE A 399 5.39 14.05 39.69
CA ILE A 399 4.91 12.79 39.12
C ILE A 399 5.09 12.77 37.60
N ALA A 400 4.69 13.84 36.89
CA ALA A 400 4.86 13.94 35.45
C ALA A 400 6.35 13.88 35.02
N PHE A 401 7.24 14.54 35.76
CA PHE A 401 8.68 14.49 35.52
C PHE A 401 9.25 13.09 35.74
N ILE A 402 8.82 12.38 36.80
CA ILE A 402 9.20 11.00 37.06
C ILE A 402 8.76 10.09 35.92
N PHE A 403 7.55 10.27 35.37
CA PHE A 403 7.09 9.51 34.21
C PHE A 403 7.95 9.73 32.97
N ILE A 404 8.30 10.98 32.66
CA ILE A 404 9.20 11.30 31.54
C ILE A 404 10.56 10.65 31.79
N PHE A 405 11.14 10.83 32.97
CA PHE A 405 12.44 10.25 33.32
C PHE A 405 12.44 8.71 33.26
N PHE A 406 11.35 8.08 33.70
CA PHE A 406 11.17 6.64 33.58
C PHE A 406 11.15 6.18 32.12
N GLN A 407 10.52 6.93 31.21
CA GLN A 407 10.60 6.63 29.77
C GLN A 407 12.04 6.69 29.25
N ILE A 408 12.83 7.69 29.69
CA ILE A 408 14.27 7.80 29.34
C ILE A 408 15.03 6.52 29.73
N ILE A 409 14.82 6.05 30.97
CA ILE A 409 15.43 4.82 31.48
C ILE A 409 14.99 3.61 30.64
N LEU A 410 13.70 3.47 30.36
CA LEU A 410 13.18 2.36 29.57
C LEU A 410 13.80 2.31 28.17
N ILE A 411 13.97 3.45 27.51
CA ILE A 411 14.59 3.51 26.16
C ILE A 411 16.06 3.10 26.24
N PHE A 412 16.77 3.55 27.27
CA PHE A 412 18.16 3.16 27.49
C PHE A 412 18.28 1.63 27.68
N CYS A 413 17.43 1.05 28.52
CA CYS A 413 17.40 -0.39 28.78
C CYS A 413 17.00 -1.23 27.56
N THR A 414 16.03 -0.77 26.77
CA THR A 414 15.48 -1.53 25.64
C THR A 414 16.31 -1.39 24.37
N SER A 415 16.68 -0.16 23.99
CA SER A 415 17.32 0.06 22.70
C SER A 415 18.84 -0.06 22.72
N GLN A 416 19.48 0.10 23.89
CA GLN A 416 20.94 0.09 24.07
C GLN A 416 21.73 1.01 23.10
N LYS A 417 21.06 1.98 22.45
CA LYS A 417 21.64 2.91 21.48
C LYS A 417 21.54 4.32 22.02
N LEU A 418 22.69 4.90 22.36
CA LEU A 418 22.79 6.30 22.82
C LEU A 418 22.20 7.30 21.81
N SER A 419 22.21 6.97 20.51
CA SER A 419 21.59 7.81 19.48
C SER A 419 20.10 8.07 19.74
N ASN A 420 19.38 7.12 20.35
CA ASN A 420 17.94 7.27 20.57
C ASN A 420 17.63 8.30 21.66
N LEU A 421 18.52 8.48 22.64
CA LEU A 421 18.41 9.55 23.64
C LEU A 421 18.57 10.93 22.98
N PHE A 422 19.52 11.06 22.05
CA PHE A 422 19.69 12.30 21.28
C PHE A 422 18.43 12.64 20.46
N TRP A 423 17.86 11.67 19.75
CA TRP A 423 16.64 11.88 18.97
C TRP A 423 15.41 12.17 19.84
N MET A 424 15.34 11.57 21.02
CA MET A 424 14.30 11.86 22.00
C MET A 424 14.36 13.31 22.49
N LEU A 425 15.56 13.85 22.75
CA LEU A 425 15.72 15.26 23.12
C LEU A 425 15.19 16.19 22.02
N ILE A 426 15.53 15.92 20.76
CA ILE A 426 15.00 16.67 19.61
C ILE A 426 13.47 16.58 19.54
N TYR A 427 12.91 15.39 19.79
CA TYR A 427 11.46 15.19 19.81
C TYR A 427 10.77 15.94 20.95
N MET A 428 11.38 15.98 22.14
CA MET A 428 10.86 16.76 23.27
C MET A 428 10.84 18.27 22.97
N LEU A 429 11.85 18.80 22.27
CA LEU A 429 11.82 20.19 21.79
C LEU A 429 10.69 20.42 20.77
N ALA A 430 10.38 19.41 19.95
CA ALA A 430 9.29 19.44 18.99
C ALA A 430 7.92 19.03 19.58
N TYR A 431 7.82 18.83 20.90
CA TYR A 431 6.59 18.37 21.56
C TYR A 431 5.36 19.24 21.26
N PRO A 432 5.44 20.60 21.21
CA PRO A 432 4.31 21.44 20.81
C PRO A 432 3.85 21.20 19.37
N ILE A 433 4.78 20.85 18.47
CA ILE A 433 4.44 20.55 17.08
C ILE A 433 3.62 19.25 17.03
N TRP A 434 4.10 18.20 17.70
CA TRP A 434 3.49 16.87 17.69
C TRP A 434 2.15 16.79 18.40
N ASN A 435 2.00 17.44 19.55
CA ASN A 435 0.83 17.26 20.42
C ASN A 435 -0.21 18.38 20.28
N PHE A 436 0.13 19.51 19.65
CA PHE A 436 -0.78 20.65 19.51
C PHE A 436 -0.95 21.08 18.07
N LEU A 437 0.12 21.50 17.39
CA LEU A 437 0.03 22.07 16.03
C LEU A 437 -0.51 21.07 15.02
N LEU A 438 0.10 19.88 14.92
CA LEU A 438 -0.29 18.87 13.94
C LEU A 438 -1.72 18.33 14.17
N PRO A 439 -2.14 17.96 15.39
CA PRO A 439 -3.51 17.50 15.62
C PRO A 439 -4.56 18.59 15.39
N ILE A 440 -4.32 19.84 15.83
CA ILE A 440 -5.26 20.94 15.57
C ILE A 440 -5.38 21.21 14.08
N TYR A 441 -4.26 21.24 13.35
CA TYR A 441 -4.30 21.39 11.90
C TYR A 441 -5.10 20.27 11.23
N ALA A 442 -4.95 19.03 11.72
CA ALA A 442 -5.67 17.87 11.24
C ALA A 442 -7.19 17.97 11.48
N PHE A 443 -7.59 18.37 12.69
CA PHE A 443 -8.99 18.59 13.06
C PHE A 443 -9.63 19.77 12.33
N TRP A 444 -8.86 20.84 12.09
CA TRP A 444 -9.36 21.99 11.33
C TRP A 444 -9.61 21.65 9.86
N HIS A 445 -8.82 20.73 9.30
CA HIS A 445 -8.91 20.29 7.90
C HIS A 445 -9.39 18.84 7.79
N PHE A 446 -10.32 18.45 8.66
CA PHE A 446 -10.74 17.06 8.81
C PHE A 446 -11.49 16.52 7.56
N ASP A 447 -12.07 17.42 6.78
CA ASP A 447 -12.78 17.18 5.51
C ASP A 447 -11.88 17.31 4.27
N ASN A 448 -10.59 17.61 4.43
CA ASN A 448 -9.69 17.81 3.31
C ASN A 448 -9.03 16.50 2.83
N PHE A 449 -9.53 15.99 1.71
CA PHE A 449 -9.06 14.77 1.05
C PHE A 449 -8.00 15.00 -0.05
N SER A 450 -7.57 16.24 -0.28
CA SER A 450 -6.57 16.55 -1.33
C SER A 450 -5.15 16.16 -0.90
N TRP A 451 -4.42 15.41 -1.73
CA TRP A 451 -3.02 15.04 -1.47
C TRP A 451 -2.07 15.82 -2.39
N GLY A 452 -1.00 16.39 -1.82
CA GLY A 452 0.15 16.89 -2.61
C GLY A 452 -0.14 17.97 -3.66
N ALA A 453 -1.30 18.64 -3.59
CA ALA A 453 -1.65 19.69 -4.53
C ALA A 453 -1.00 21.02 -4.13
N THR A 454 0.21 21.28 -4.60
CA THR A 454 0.76 22.65 -4.70
C THR A 454 0.02 23.48 -5.75
N ARG A 455 -1.22 23.13 -6.11
CA ARG A 455 -2.11 23.91 -6.98
C ARG A 455 -3.55 23.68 -6.52
N LYS A 456 -4.10 24.66 -5.79
CA LYS A 456 -5.55 24.88 -5.77
C LYS A 456 -5.96 25.14 -7.22
N ILE A 457 -6.77 24.26 -7.79
CA ILE A 457 -7.48 24.55 -9.04
C ILE A 457 -8.84 25.08 -8.62
N LYS A 458 -9.25 26.19 -9.25
CA LYS A 458 -10.58 26.78 -9.09
C LYS A 458 -11.61 25.68 -9.28
N THR A 459 -12.35 25.37 -8.23
CA THR A 459 -13.63 24.68 -8.31
C THR A 459 -14.51 25.50 -9.24
N SER A 460 -14.68 25.06 -10.49
CA SER A 460 -15.90 25.35 -11.21
C SER A 460 -17.01 24.64 -10.44
N SER A 461 -17.92 25.46 -9.95
CA SER A 461 -19.11 25.20 -9.14
C SER A 461 -19.86 23.91 -9.46
N GLU A 462 -20.51 23.39 -8.43
CA GLU A 462 -21.23 22.12 -8.29
C GLU A 462 -22.40 21.88 -9.29
N ASP A 463 -22.57 22.73 -10.31
CA ASP A 463 -23.65 22.64 -11.31
C ASP A 463 -23.22 22.07 -12.67
N PHE A 464 -21.95 21.71 -12.87
CA PHE A 464 -21.48 21.24 -14.19
C PHE A 464 -21.82 19.77 -14.53
N TYR A 465 -22.31 18.98 -13.56
CA TYR A 465 -22.53 17.54 -13.74
C TYR A 465 -23.96 17.14 -14.16
N TYR A 466 -24.95 18.04 -14.09
CA TYR A 466 -26.36 17.71 -14.39
C TYR A 466 -26.89 18.20 -15.75
N SER A 467 -26.10 18.91 -16.57
CA SER A 467 -26.61 19.57 -17.79
C SER A 467 -26.38 18.83 -19.12
N LYS A 468 -25.73 17.65 -19.10
CA LYS A 468 -25.58 16.84 -20.31
C LYS A 468 -26.19 15.47 -20.06
N GLY A 469 -27.36 15.21 -20.66
CA GLY A 469 -28.07 13.94 -20.66
C GLY A 469 -27.24 12.80 -21.26
N TYR A 470 -26.23 12.34 -20.53
CA TYR A 470 -25.43 11.19 -20.87
C TYR A 470 -26.30 9.94 -20.63
N LYS A 471 -26.62 9.27 -21.73
CA LYS A 471 -27.17 7.92 -21.67
C LYS A 471 -26.16 7.02 -20.94
N LYS A 472 -26.68 6.21 -20.00
CA LYS A 472 -26.00 5.12 -19.31
C LYS A 472 -25.26 4.26 -20.35
N LEU A 473 -23.94 4.45 -20.48
CA LEU A 473 -23.14 3.61 -21.38
C LEU A 473 -23.01 2.22 -20.73
N SER A 474 -23.35 1.20 -21.50
CA SER A 474 -23.70 -0.12 -20.98
C SER A 474 -22.51 -0.85 -20.37
N ARG A 475 -22.81 -1.73 -19.42
CA ARG A 475 -21.90 -2.73 -18.83
C ARG A 475 -21.38 -3.75 -19.86
N ASP A 476 -21.59 -3.56 -21.17
CA ASP A 476 -21.40 -4.60 -22.20
C ASP A 476 -19.95 -4.79 -22.66
N SER A 477 -18.99 -3.93 -22.27
CA SER A 477 -17.57 -4.09 -22.64
C SER A 477 -16.73 -4.87 -21.63
N LEU A 478 -17.23 -5.10 -20.41
CA LEU A 478 -16.50 -5.81 -19.36
C LEU A 478 -16.85 -7.31 -19.36
N VAL A 479 -16.25 -8.04 -20.29
CA VAL A 479 -16.48 -9.47 -20.45
C VAL A 479 -15.66 -10.26 -19.42
N LYS A 480 -16.35 -11.03 -18.57
CA LYS A 480 -15.74 -11.97 -17.62
C LYS A 480 -15.99 -13.41 -18.07
N LYS A 481 -14.91 -14.17 -18.33
CA LYS A 481 -14.97 -15.58 -18.73
C LYS A 481 -14.04 -16.42 -17.86
N TYR A 482 -14.32 -17.71 -17.74
CA TYR A 482 -13.37 -18.62 -17.10
C TYR A 482 -12.11 -18.76 -17.93
N TRP A 483 -10.99 -19.10 -17.29
CA TRP A 483 -9.70 -19.28 -17.95
C TRP A 483 -9.77 -20.24 -19.15
N TYR A 484 -10.46 -21.37 -19.01
CA TYR A 484 -10.58 -22.35 -20.09
C TYR A 484 -11.31 -21.81 -21.33
N GLN A 485 -12.26 -20.88 -21.13
CA GLN A 485 -13.00 -20.25 -22.24
C GLN A 485 -12.09 -19.26 -22.98
N TRP A 486 -11.31 -18.47 -22.24
CA TRP A 486 -10.31 -17.58 -22.84
C TRP A 486 -9.26 -18.35 -23.64
N GLU A 487 -8.75 -19.45 -23.09
CA GLU A 487 -7.80 -20.32 -23.79
C GLU A 487 -8.40 -20.98 -25.03
N TYR A 488 -9.65 -21.45 -24.96
CA TYR A 488 -10.35 -22.02 -26.10
C TYR A 488 -10.47 -21.00 -27.25
N GLU A 489 -10.95 -19.79 -26.95
CA GLU A 489 -11.09 -18.72 -27.95
C GLU A 489 -9.75 -18.34 -28.57
N LYS A 490 -8.71 -18.20 -27.74
CA LYS A 490 -7.35 -17.94 -28.23
C LYS A 490 -6.88 -19.01 -29.20
N ARG A 491 -6.98 -20.30 -28.80
CA ARG A 491 -6.55 -21.43 -29.64
C ARG A 491 -7.34 -21.50 -30.94
N TYR A 492 -8.64 -21.22 -30.89
CA TYR A 492 -9.50 -21.14 -32.07
C TYR A 492 -9.05 -20.02 -33.03
N HIS A 493 -8.82 -18.81 -32.51
CA HIS A 493 -8.32 -17.68 -33.30
C HIS A 493 -6.91 -17.92 -33.86
N ASP A 494 -6.03 -18.57 -33.11
CA ASP A 494 -4.68 -18.89 -33.54
C ASP A 494 -4.68 -19.95 -34.65
N ARG A 495 -5.54 -20.98 -34.55
CA ARG A 495 -5.76 -21.96 -35.62
C ARG A 495 -6.27 -21.29 -36.90
N GLY A 496 -7.29 -20.43 -36.80
CA GLY A 496 -7.81 -19.69 -37.97
C GLY A 496 -6.75 -18.78 -38.62
N ARG A 497 -5.91 -18.11 -37.82
CA ARG A 497 -4.78 -17.32 -38.33
C ARG A 497 -3.72 -18.18 -39.02
N MET A 498 -3.42 -19.36 -38.46
CA MET A 498 -2.48 -20.33 -39.06
C MET A 498 -2.98 -20.80 -40.42
N GLU A 499 -4.25 -21.22 -40.51
CA GLU A 499 -4.88 -21.66 -41.75
C GLU A 499 -4.88 -20.57 -42.82
N HIS A 500 -5.19 -19.33 -42.43
CA HIS A 500 -5.15 -18.18 -43.34
C HIS A 500 -3.72 -17.91 -43.86
N LYS A 501 -2.70 -17.97 -42.99
CA LYS A 501 -1.29 -17.83 -43.40
C LYS A 501 -0.87 -18.94 -44.36
N ILE A 502 -1.24 -20.20 -44.08
CA ILE A 502 -0.95 -21.34 -44.97
C ILE A 502 -1.60 -21.13 -46.33
N LYS A 503 -2.87 -20.70 -46.38
CA LYS A 503 -3.58 -20.41 -47.63
C LYS A 503 -2.91 -19.29 -48.43
N LYS A 504 -2.42 -18.23 -47.75
CA LYS A 504 -1.68 -17.13 -48.38
C LYS A 504 -0.30 -17.57 -48.90
N MET A 505 0.41 -18.43 -48.17
CA MET A 505 1.68 -19.01 -48.63
C MET A 505 1.48 -19.92 -49.83
N ARG A 506 0.46 -20.80 -49.81
CA ARG A 506 0.10 -21.64 -50.97
C ARG A 506 -0.21 -20.80 -52.22
N LYS A 507 -0.98 -19.71 -52.06
CA LYS A 507 -1.24 -18.78 -53.17
C LYS A 507 0.03 -18.09 -53.69
N LYS A 508 0.97 -17.72 -52.82
CA LYS A 508 2.26 -17.13 -53.21
C LYS A 508 3.19 -18.12 -53.89
N LEU A 509 3.21 -19.38 -53.44
CA LEU A 509 3.98 -20.45 -54.08
C LEU A 509 3.42 -20.74 -55.47
N ASN A 510 2.10 -20.90 -55.61
CA ASN A 510 1.48 -21.12 -56.91
C ASN A 510 1.75 -19.97 -57.90
N LYS A 511 1.83 -18.71 -57.43
CA LYS A 511 2.21 -17.55 -58.27
C LYS A 511 3.71 -17.47 -58.64
N ARG A 512 4.57 -18.35 -58.12
CA ARG A 512 5.99 -18.44 -58.50
C ARG A 512 6.27 -19.58 -59.48
N TYR A 513 5.32 -20.50 -59.67
CA TYR A 513 5.43 -21.64 -60.58
C TYR A 513 4.68 -21.43 -61.91
N TYR A 514 3.95 -20.32 -62.04
CA TYR A 514 3.45 -19.75 -63.28
C TYR A 514 4.10 -18.38 -63.44
#